data_AF-A0A6J1I4U1-F1
#
_entry.id   AF-A0A6J1I4U1-F1
#
_cell.length_a   1.000
_cell.length_b   1.000
_cell.length_c   1.000
_cell.angle_alpha   90.00
_cell.angle_beta   90.00
_cell.angle_gamma   90.00
#
_symmetry.space_group_name_H-M   'P 1'
#
loop_
_entity.id
_entity.type
_entity.pdbx_description
1 polymer ?
#
loop_
_entity_poly.entity_id
_entity_poly.type
_entity_poly.pdbx_seq_one_letter_code
_entity_poly.pdbx_strand_id
1 'polypeptide(L)'
;MAGIKDEKAVNAARRAGAEIETIKKSAAGSNKSASWGNSLNTRKLDEESENLTHDRVPTELKKAIMQARTEKKLTQTQLAQLINKKPQVIQEYESGKAIPNQQIITKLERALGAKLRGKK
;
A
#
# COMPACT_ATOMS: atom_id res chain seq x y z
N MET A 1 -1.86 28.51 2.36
CA MET A 1 -0.49 28.73 1.87
C MET A 1 0.12 27.38 1.52
N ALA A 2 0.09 26.99 0.24
CA ALA A 2 0.66 25.71 -0.19
C ALA A 2 2.18 25.88 -0.29
N GLY A 3 2.90 25.43 0.76
CA GLY A 3 4.35 25.48 0.79
C GLY A 3 4.96 24.81 -0.45
N ILE A 4 5.97 25.45 -1.02
CA ILE A 4 6.63 24.99 -2.23
C ILE A 4 7.38 23.68 -1.88
N LYS A 5 6.83 22.55 -2.33
CA LYS A 5 7.38 21.20 -2.08
C LYS A 5 8.41 20.76 -3.14
N ASP A 6 8.68 21.61 -4.12
CA ASP A 6 9.59 21.31 -5.22
C ASP A 6 11.06 21.50 -4.78
N GLU A 7 11.87 20.46 -4.95
CA GLU A 7 13.26 20.42 -4.49
C GLU A 7 14.11 21.53 -5.12
N LYS A 8 13.83 21.92 -6.38
CA LYS A 8 14.57 23.00 -7.04
C LYS A 8 14.28 24.34 -6.39
N ALA A 9 13.03 24.58 -6.01
CA ALA A 9 12.63 25.81 -5.35
C ALA A 9 13.12 25.90 -3.90
N VAL A 10 13.12 24.78 -3.15
CA VAL A 10 13.70 24.73 -1.80
C VAL A 10 15.22 24.99 -1.84
N ASN A 11 15.92 24.42 -2.83
CA ASN A 11 17.35 24.66 -3.01
C ASN A 11 17.67 26.10 -3.44
N ALA A 12 16.83 26.71 -4.28
CA ALA A 12 16.96 28.13 -4.64
C ALA A 12 16.77 29.05 -3.42
N ALA A 13 15.74 28.80 -2.61
CA ALA A 13 15.49 29.53 -1.36
C ALA A 13 16.67 29.40 -0.39
N ARG A 14 17.27 28.21 -0.27
CA ARG A 14 18.45 27.97 0.59
C ARG A 14 19.66 28.79 0.15
N ARG A 15 19.88 28.92 -1.16
CA ARG A 15 20.98 29.73 -1.71
C ARG A 15 20.74 31.23 -1.58
N ALA A 16 19.49 31.65 -1.72
CA ALA A 16 19.10 33.05 -1.61
C ALA A 16 18.98 33.55 -0.15
N GLY A 17 19.17 32.69 0.84
CA GLY A 17 18.98 33.03 2.26
C GLY A 17 17.52 33.30 2.63
N ALA A 18 16.57 32.86 1.80
CA ALA A 18 15.14 33.00 2.07
C ALA A 18 14.70 32.04 3.18
N GLU A 19 13.64 32.41 3.90
CA GLU A 19 13.12 31.61 5.01
C GLU A 19 12.59 30.25 4.53
N ILE A 20 13.01 29.17 5.20
CA ILE A 20 12.57 27.80 4.90
C ILE A 20 11.94 27.21 6.16
N GLU A 21 10.66 26.89 6.06
CA GLU A 21 9.94 26.16 7.09
C GLU A 21 10.26 24.66 7.00
N THR A 22 10.80 24.07 8.07
CA THR A 22 11.02 22.62 8.17
C THR A 22 10.05 21.98 9.13
N ILE A 23 9.21 21.08 8.63
CA ILE A 23 8.24 20.33 9.45
C ILE A 23 8.65 18.86 9.50
N LYS A 24 8.79 18.31 10.72
CA LYS A 24 9.02 16.88 10.92
C LYS A 24 7.77 16.10 10.53
N LYS A 25 7.91 15.07 9.68
CA LYS A 25 6.78 14.20 9.31
C LYS A 25 6.28 13.42 10.54
N SER A 26 4.96 13.24 10.67
CA SER A 26 4.29 12.64 11.82
C SER A 26 4.73 11.21 12.19
N ALA A 27 5.37 10.48 11.27
CA ALA A 27 5.94 9.15 11.50
C ALA A 27 7.44 9.07 11.15
N ALA A 28 8.15 10.21 11.09
CA ALA A 28 9.57 10.24 10.77
C ALA A 28 10.39 9.42 11.78
N GLY A 29 11.25 8.53 11.27
CA GLY A 29 12.09 7.66 12.11
C GLY A 29 11.43 6.36 12.57
N SER A 30 10.23 6.00 12.06
CA SER A 30 9.53 4.77 12.41
C SER A 30 9.40 3.81 11.22
N ASN A 31 9.49 2.50 11.46
CA ASN A 31 9.37 1.42 10.48
C ASN A 31 8.10 0.57 10.68
N LYS A 32 6.93 1.23 10.83
CA LYS A 32 5.65 0.55 11.05
C LYS A 32 5.38 -0.52 9.98
N SER A 33 5.05 -1.72 10.43
CA SER A 33 4.73 -2.82 9.53
C SER A 33 3.44 -2.56 8.76
N ALA A 34 3.31 -3.15 7.57
CA ALA A 34 2.07 -3.08 6.79
C ALA A 34 0.86 -3.80 7.45
N SER A 35 1.05 -4.43 8.61
CA SER A 35 -0.04 -4.96 9.43
C SER A 35 -0.55 -3.94 10.46
N TRP A 36 0.23 -2.90 10.73
CA TRP A 36 -0.02 -1.89 11.75
C TRP A 36 -0.55 -0.58 11.15
N GLY A 37 -0.30 -0.34 9.87
CA GLY A 37 -0.90 0.77 9.13
C GLY A 37 -2.30 0.40 8.67
N ASN A 38 -3.33 1.03 9.25
CA ASN A 38 -4.66 1.01 8.67
C ASN A 38 -4.55 1.55 7.23
N SER A 39 -5.01 0.77 6.24
CA SER A 39 -5.06 1.20 4.84
C SER A 39 -6.08 2.33 4.60
N LEU A 40 -6.90 2.60 5.62
CA LEU A 40 -7.98 3.57 5.64
C LEU A 40 -7.59 4.74 6.56
N ASN A 41 -8.10 5.94 6.23
CA ASN A 41 -7.98 7.09 7.12
C ASN A 41 -8.81 6.83 8.37
N THR A 42 -8.15 6.55 9.49
CA THR A 42 -8.79 6.28 10.79
C THR A 42 -9.76 7.37 11.21
N ARG A 43 -9.46 8.63 10.90
CA ARG A 43 -10.36 9.77 11.17
C ARG A 43 -11.69 9.66 10.42
N LYS A 44 -11.67 9.24 9.16
CA LYS A 44 -12.88 9.07 8.35
C LYS A 44 -13.71 7.87 8.82
N LEU A 45 -13.05 6.78 9.23
CA LEU A 45 -13.71 5.62 9.83
C LEU A 45 -14.45 5.95 11.13
N ASP A 46 -13.89 6.86 11.93
CA ASP A 46 -14.49 7.31 13.20
C ASP A 46 -15.71 8.23 12.96
N GLU A 47 -15.73 8.97 11.85
CA GLU A 47 -16.82 9.86 11.43
C GLU A 47 -17.97 9.12 10.72
N GLU A 48 -17.72 7.94 10.13
CA GLU A 48 -18.67 7.21 9.29
C GLU A 48 -19.47 6.18 10.12
N SER A 49 -20.58 6.63 10.73
CA SER A 49 -21.39 5.82 11.66
C SER A 49 -22.39 4.85 11.02
N GLU A 50 -22.64 4.92 9.70
CA GLU A 50 -23.77 4.19 9.06
C GLU A 50 -23.44 3.33 7.83
N ASN A 51 -22.24 3.42 7.22
CA ASN A 51 -21.90 2.60 6.05
C ASN A 51 -20.79 1.56 6.35
N LEU A 52 -21.19 0.43 6.92
CA LEU A 52 -20.32 -0.68 7.32
C LEU A 52 -19.89 -1.61 6.16
N THR A 53 -19.91 -1.11 4.91
CA THR A 53 -19.50 -1.89 3.74
C THR A 53 -18.16 -1.37 3.21
N HIS A 54 -17.13 -2.23 3.27
CA HIS A 54 -15.83 -1.95 2.67
C HIS A 54 -15.69 -2.67 1.35
N ASP A 55 -15.25 -1.93 0.32
CA ASP A 55 -14.90 -2.51 -0.98
C ASP A 55 -13.83 -3.60 -0.80
N ARG A 56 -14.16 -4.80 -1.26
CA ARG A 56 -13.30 -5.97 -1.20
C ARG A 56 -12.41 -6.04 -2.44
N VAL A 57 -11.47 -6.98 -2.42
CA VAL A 57 -10.60 -7.25 -3.57
C VAL A 57 -11.45 -7.54 -4.82
N PRO A 58 -11.28 -6.75 -5.91
CA PRO A 58 -12.07 -6.93 -7.12
C PRO A 58 -11.72 -8.25 -7.81
N THR A 59 -12.65 -8.76 -8.60
CA THR A 59 -12.52 -10.05 -9.29
C THR A 59 -11.31 -10.11 -10.24
N GLU A 60 -10.92 -8.98 -10.84
CA GLU A 60 -9.73 -8.91 -11.68
C GLU A 60 -8.45 -9.10 -10.87
N LEU A 61 -8.33 -8.43 -9.72
CA LEU A 61 -7.15 -8.50 -8.87
C LEU A 61 -6.95 -9.92 -8.32
N LYS A 62 -8.01 -10.59 -7.85
CA LYS A 62 -7.89 -11.97 -7.36
C LYS A 62 -7.45 -12.95 -8.45
N LYS A 63 -7.98 -12.80 -9.68
CA LYS A 63 -7.60 -13.64 -10.83
C LYS A 63 -6.13 -13.40 -11.20
N ALA A 64 -5.70 -12.15 -11.27
CA ALA A 64 -4.33 -11.78 -11.61
C ALA A 64 -3.32 -12.35 -10.60
N ILE A 65 -3.62 -12.28 -9.30
CA ILE A 65 -2.76 -12.87 -8.24
C ILE A 65 -2.63 -14.38 -8.44
N MET A 66 -3.76 -15.06 -8.66
CA MET A 66 -3.80 -16.52 -8.77
C MET A 66 -3.07 -17.01 -10.04
N GLN A 67 -3.24 -16.30 -11.17
CA GLN A 67 -2.53 -16.58 -12.42
C GLN A 67 -1.02 -16.38 -12.26
N ALA A 68 -0.59 -15.22 -11.78
CA ALA A 68 0.84 -14.92 -11.61
C ALA A 68 1.52 -15.85 -10.59
N ARG A 69 0.79 -16.29 -9.56
CA ARG A 69 1.30 -17.32 -8.63
C ARG A 69 1.53 -18.66 -9.33
N THR A 70 0.58 -19.06 -10.18
CA THR A 70 0.63 -20.34 -10.91
C THR A 70 1.72 -20.33 -11.99
N GLU A 71 1.89 -19.21 -12.70
CA GLU A 71 2.98 -19.00 -13.67
C GLU A 71 4.36 -19.13 -13.01
N LYS A 72 4.51 -18.63 -11.79
CA LYS A 72 5.73 -18.79 -11.00
C LYS A 72 5.85 -20.13 -10.27
N LYS A 73 4.86 -21.03 -10.41
CA LYS A 73 4.81 -22.34 -9.74
C LYS A 73 4.97 -22.24 -8.22
N LEU A 74 4.47 -21.16 -7.61
CA LEU A 74 4.56 -20.94 -6.17
C LEU A 74 3.29 -21.45 -5.47
N THR A 75 3.45 -22.06 -4.30
CA THR A 75 2.32 -22.30 -3.38
C THR A 75 1.91 -21.00 -2.67
N GLN A 76 0.69 -20.95 -2.13
CA GLN A 76 0.24 -19.79 -1.34
C GLN A 76 1.16 -19.55 -0.13
N THR A 77 1.62 -20.63 0.52
CA THR A 77 2.54 -20.57 1.66
C THR A 77 3.90 -19.99 1.27
N GLN A 78 4.48 -20.45 0.14
CA GLN A 78 5.75 -19.90 -0.36
C GLN A 78 5.63 -18.43 -0.74
N LEU A 79 4.53 -18.03 -1.41
CA LEU A 79 4.27 -16.63 -1.73
C LEU A 79 4.14 -15.78 -0.45
N ALA A 80 3.43 -16.29 0.56
CA ALA A 80 3.27 -15.62 1.84
C ALA A 80 4.61 -15.41 2.57
N GLN A 81 5.47 -16.43 2.58
CA GLN A 81 6.83 -16.35 3.12
C GLN A 81 7.66 -15.27 2.39
N LEU A 82 7.63 -15.25 1.04
CA LEU A 82 8.36 -14.26 0.24
C LEU A 82 7.96 -12.82 0.59
N ILE A 83 6.66 -12.55 0.81
CA ILE A 83 6.19 -11.20 1.14
C ILE A 83 6.19 -10.90 2.65
N ASN A 84 6.65 -11.85 3.47
CA ASN A 84 6.61 -11.81 4.94
C ASN A 84 5.19 -11.56 5.48
N LYS A 85 4.24 -12.40 5.06
CA LYS A 85 2.84 -12.41 5.52
C LYS A 85 2.39 -13.83 5.86
N LYS A 86 1.25 -13.93 6.54
CA LYS A 86 0.62 -15.22 6.85
C LYS A 86 -0.02 -15.81 5.58
N PRO A 87 -0.02 -17.14 5.39
CA PRO A 87 -0.70 -17.79 4.26
C PRO A 87 -2.18 -17.42 4.13
N GLN A 88 -2.87 -17.23 5.27
CA GLN A 88 -4.26 -16.80 5.32
C GLN A 88 -4.50 -15.47 4.59
N VAL A 89 -3.54 -14.53 4.66
CA VAL A 89 -3.66 -13.25 3.94
C VAL A 89 -3.70 -13.49 2.44
N ILE A 90 -2.85 -14.37 1.90
CA ILE A 90 -2.88 -14.69 0.46
C ILE A 90 -4.21 -15.34 0.07
N GLN A 91 -4.70 -16.27 0.90
CA GLN A 91 -5.97 -16.95 0.67
C GLN A 91 -7.16 -15.98 0.66
N GLU A 92 -7.19 -15.01 1.57
CA GLU A 92 -8.25 -13.98 1.61
C GLU A 92 -8.21 -13.06 0.39
N TYR A 93 -7.03 -12.78 -0.18
CA TYR A 93 -6.87 -12.01 -1.41
C TYR A 93 -7.29 -12.83 -2.65
N GLU A 94 -6.88 -14.09 -2.77
CA GLU A 94 -7.27 -14.97 -3.88
C GLU A 94 -8.77 -15.33 -3.85
N SER A 95 -9.39 -15.37 -2.66
CA SER A 95 -10.84 -15.58 -2.51
C SER A 95 -11.67 -14.30 -2.65
N GLY A 96 -11.04 -13.12 -2.65
CA GLY A 96 -11.72 -11.82 -2.75
C GLY A 96 -12.38 -11.34 -1.46
N LYS A 97 -12.10 -11.97 -0.31
CA LYS A 97 -12.65 -11.58 1.01
C LYS A 97 -11.86 -10.45 1.68
N ALA A 98 -10.59 -10.30 1.32
CA ALA A 98 -9.71 -9.30 1.89
C ALA A 98 -10.14 -7.87 1.50
N ILE A 99 -9.83 -6.92 2.39
CA ILE A 99 -9.84 -5.49 2.07
C ILE A 99 -8.51 -5.16 1.36
N PRO A 100 -8.53 -4.51 0.18
CA PRO A 100 -7.33 -4.14 -0.54
C PRO A 100 -6.40 -3.22 0.27
N ASN A 101 -5.20 -3.70 0.61
CA ASN A 101 -4.15 -2.89 1.22
C ASN A 101 -3.03 -2.66 0.20
N GLN A 102 -2.78 -1.40 -0.13
CA GLN A 102 -1.80 -1.03 -1.16
C GLN A 102 -0.37 -1.49 -0.84
N GLN A 103 0.01 -1.58 0.43
CA GLN A 103 1.34 -2.08 0.81
C GLN A 103 1.47 -3.58 0.52
N ILE A 104 0.41 -4.35 0.77
CA ILE A 104 0.38 -5.80 0.49
C ILE A 104 0.39 -6.02 -1.02
N ILE A 105 -0.43 -5.28 -1.77
CA ILE A 105 -0.49 -5.40 -3.23
C ILE A 105 0.88 -5.05 -3.85
N THR A 106 1.55 -4.00 -3.39
CA THR A 106 2.89 -3.63 -3.89
C THR A 106 3.92 -4.74 -3.62
N LYS A 107 3.83 -5.42 -2.47
CA LYS A 107 4.69 -6.57 -2.17
C LYS A 107 4.39 -7.77 -3.08
N LEU A 108 3.11 -8.04 -3.34
CA LEU A 108 2.68 -9.08 -4.27
C LEU A 108 3.16 -8.80 -5.69
N GLU A 109 3.03 -7.56 -6.18
CA GLU A 109 3.51 -7.15 -7.50
C GLU A 109 5.02 -7.38 -7.65
N ARG A 110 5.81 -7.05 -6.63
CA ARG A 110 7.27 -7.29 -6.62
C ARG A 110 7.62 -8.77 -6.57
N ALA A 111 6.98 -9.55 -5.69
CA ALA A 111 7.25 -10.98 -5.56
C ALA A 111 6.81 -11.77 -6.81
N LEU A 112 5.68 -11.40 -7.39
CA LEU A 112 5.13 -12.04 -8.58
C LEU A 112 5.67 -11.44 -9.89
N GLY A 113 6.38 -10.32 -9.86
CA GLY A 113 6.93 -9.69 -11.06
C GLY A 113 5.87 -9.22 -12.07
N ALA A 114 4.62 -9.07 -11.62
CA ALA A 114 3.47 -8.73 -12.45
C ALA A 114 2.81 -7.46 -11.91
N LYS A 115 2.31 -6.61 -12.80
CA LYS A 115 1.44 -5.49 -12.42
C LYS A 115 0.04 -6.04 -12.19
N LEU A 116 -0.38 -6.10 -10.92
CA LEU A 116 -1.64 -6.69 -10.49
C LEU A 116 -2.79 -5.67 -10.51
N ARG A 117 -2.46 -4.37 -10.59
CA ARG A 117 -3.42 -3.28 -10.77
C ARG A 117 -3.41 -2.90 -12.26
N GLY A 118 -4.56 -3.00 -12.92
CA GLY A 118 -4.74 -2.77 -14.36
C GLY A 118 -4.50 -1.35 -14.88
N LYS A 119 -3.71 -0.51 -14.19
CA LYS A 119 -3.21 0.73 -14.77
C LYS A 119 -1.84 0.49 -15.40
N LYS A 120 -1.82 0.37 -16.72
CA LYS A 120 -0.66 0.80 -17.50
C LYS A 120 -0.39 2.26 -17.20
#